data_AF-A0A9D8ERU8-F1
#
_entry.id   AF-A0A9D8ERU8-F1
#
_cell.length_a   1.000
_cell.length_b   1.000
_cell.length_c   1.000
_cell.angle_alpha   90.00
_cell.angle_beta   90.00
_cell.angle_gamma   90.00
#
_symmetry.space_group_name_H-M   'P 1'
#
loop_
_entity.id
_entity.type
_entity.pdbx_description
1 polymer ?
#
loop_
_entity_poly.entity_id
_entity_poly.type
_entity_poly.pdbx_seq_one_letter_code
_entity_poly.pdbx_strand_id
1 'polypeptide(L)' 'AVVRVLIESTDGVKNWGTIGVSENIIEASWQALEDSIVYGLMHMEGR' A
#
# COMPACT_ATOMS: atom_id res chain seq x y z
N ALA A 1 -10.46 19.14 -3.28
CA ALA A 1 -9.00 18.96 -3.23
C ALA A 1 -8.74 17.47 -3.03
N VAL A 2 -7.73 16.88 -3.67
CA VAL A 2 -7.48 15.43 -3.58
C VAL A 2 -6.32 15.15 -2.63
N VAL A 3 -6.48 14.14 -1.76
CA VAL A 3 -5.45 13.65 -0.86
C VAL A 3 -4.75 12.46 -1.53
N ARG A 4 -3.41 12.42 -1.42
CA ARG A 4 -2.57 11.31 -1.90
C ARG A 4 -1.77 10.77 -0.72
N VAL A 5 -1.93 9.48 -0.42
CA VAL A 5 -1.23 8.80 0.67
C VAL A 5 -0.27 7.79 0.07
N LEU A 6 1.01 7.87 0.44
CA LEU A 6 2.04 6.90 0.10
C LEU A 6 2.29 6.01 1.33
N ILE A 7 2.26 4.70 1.14
CA ILE A 7 2.71 3.71 2.14
C ILE A 7 3.90 2.97 1.57
N GLU A 8 5.00 2.94 2.32
CA GLU A 8 6.15 2.08 2.05
C GLU A 8 6.12 0.87 2.98
N SER A 9 6.46 -0.30 2.46
CA SER A 9 6.40 -1.57 3.19
C SER A 9 7.58 -2.45 2.81
N THR A 10 7.95 -3.36 3.71
CA THR A 10 9.08 -4.27 3.57
C THR A 10 8.80 -5.59 4.27
N ASP A 11 9.29 -6.69 3.70
CA ASP A 11 9.32 -8.02 4.34
C ASP A 11 10.68 -8.32 4.99
N GLY A 12 11.58 -7.32 5.05
CA GLY A 12 12.96 -7.46 5.48
C GLY A 12 13.94 -7.88 4.38
N VAL A 13 13.46 -8.21 3.17
CA VAL A 13 14.28 -8.58 2.01
C VAL A 13 13.99 -7.68 0.80
N LYS A 14 12.72 -7.39 0.54
CA LYS A 14 12.23 -6.52 -0.53
C LYS A 14 11.40 -5.40 0.04
N ASN A 15 11.51 -4.23 -0.59
CA ASN A 15 10.69 -3.06 -0.28
C ASN A 15 9.72 -2.81 -1.43
N TRP A 16 8.52 -2.34 -1.11
CA TRP A 16 7.53 -1.88 -2.09
C TRP A 16 6.77 -0.68 -1.55
N GLY A 17 6.11 0.05 -2.46
CA GLY A 17 5.30 1.20 -2.12
C GLY A 17 3.96 1.19 -2.84
N THR A 18 2.93 1.69 -2.18
CA THR A 18 1.57 1.80 -2.70
C THR A 18 1.02 3.21 -2.49
N ILE A 19 0.13 3.65 -3.37
CA ILE A 19 -0.44 4.99 -3.34
C ILE A 19 -1.96 4.90 -3.38
N GLY A 20 -2.62 5.46 -2.36
CA GLY A 20 -4.06 5.67 -2.34
C GLY A 20 -4.43 7.12 -2.62
N VAL A 21 -5.55 7.34 -3.31
CA VAL A 21 -5.97 8.66 -3.79
C VAL A 21 -7.47 8.82 -3.59
N SER A 22 -7.87 9.72 -2.68
CA SER A 22 -9.27 10.05 -2.41
C SER A 22 -9.38 11.49 -1.91
N GLU A 23 -10.59 12.06 -1.89
CA GLU A 23 -10.88 13.31 -1.19
C GLU A 23 -10.85 13.13 0.34
N ASN A 24 -11.07 11.91 0.83
CA ASN A 24 -11.04 11.58 2.25
C ASN A 24 -9.71 10.90 2.64
N ILE A 25 -9.05 11.40 3.68
CA ILE A 25 -7.78 10.85 4.17
C ILE A 25 -7.89 9.39 4.65
N ILE A 26 -9.01 9.01 5.26
CA ILE A 26 -9.25 7.65 5.76
C ILE A 26 -9.34 6.69 4.57
N GLU A 27 -10.06 7.07 3.52
CA GLU A 27 -10.23 6.23 2.33
C GLU A 27 -8.92 6.12 1.54
N ALA A 28 -8.21 7.23 1.33
CA ALA A 28 -6.89 7.19 0.69
C ALA A 28 -5.90 6.32 1.48
N SER A 29 -5.99 6.32 2.82
CA SER A 29 -5.14 5.48 3.66
C SER A 29 -5.53 4.00 3.59
N TRP A 30 -6.83 3.68 3.60
CA TRP A 30 -7.32 2.32 3.47
C TRP A 30 -6.91 1.69 2.13
N GLN A 31 -7.10 2.42 1.03
CA GLN A 31 -6.69 1.97 -0.31
C GLN A 31 -5.19 1.65 -0.38
N ALA A 32 -4.34 2.59 0.08
CA ALA A 32 -2.90 2.37 0.08
C ALA A 32 -2.50 1.14 0.93
N LEU A 33 -3.16 0.94 2.07
CA LEU A 33 -2.85 -0.15 3.00
C LEU A 33 -3.29 -1.51 2.46
N GLU A 34 -4.51 -1.60 1.95
CA GLU A 34 -5.06 -2.81 1.32
C GLU A 34 -4.16 -3.26 0.17
N ASP A 35 -3.83 -2.35 -0.74
CA ASP A 35 -2.92 -2.63 -1.87
C ASP A 35 -1.55 -3.12 -1.38
N SER A 36 -1.02 -2.52 -0.30
CA SER A 36 0.30 -2.91 0.22
C SER A 36 0.30 -4.35 0.76
N ILE A 37 -0.75 -4.72 1.50
CA ILE A 37 -0.87 -6.07 2.07
C ILE A 37 -1.09 -7.09 0.95
N VAL A 38 -1.98 -6.79 -0.01
CA VAL A 38 -2.24 -7.68 -1.16
C VAL A 38 -0.97 -7.89 -1.96
N TYR A 39 -0.22 -6.82 -2.26
CA TYR A 39 1.07 -6.93 -2.93
C TYR A 39 2.04 -7.81 -2.14
N GLY A 40 2.18 -7.57 -0.83
CA GLY A 40 3.04 -8.37 0.04
C GLY A 40 2.69 -9.85 0.02
N LEU A 41 1.41 -10.21 0.16
CA LEU A 41 0.93 -11.60 0.13
C LEU A 41 1.18 -12.28 -1.23
N MET A 42 0.83 -11.61 -2.34
CA MET A 42 1.04 -12.16 -3.68
C MET A 42 2.51 -12.42 -4.01
N HIS A 43 3.42 -11.63 -3.43
CA HIS A 43 4.86 -11.75 -3.67
C HIS A 43 5.59 -12.62 -2.62
N MET A 44 4.89 -13.07 -1.58
CA MET A 44 5.40 -14.02 -0.58
C MET A 44 5.27 -15.50 -1.01
N GLU A 45 4.23 -15.87 -1.78
CA GLU A 45 3.94 -17.27 -2.15
C GLU A 45 4.92 -17.93 -3.14
N GLY A 46 6.02 -17.26 -3.50
CA GLY A 46 7.05 -17.77 -4.41
C GLY A 46 8.38 -18.16 -3.75
N ARG A 47 8.42 -18.30 -2.42
CA ARG A 47 9.63 -18.67 -1.65
C ARG A 47 9.48 -19.99 -0.92
#